data_AF-A0A0W0EYB9-F1
#
_entry.id   AF-A0A0W0EYB9-F1
#
_cell.length_a   1.000
_cell.length_b   1.000
_cell.length_c   1.000
_cell.angle_alpha   90.00
_cell.angle_beta   90.00
_cell.angle_gamma   90.00
#
_symmetry.space_group_name_H-M   'P 1'
#
loop_
_entity.id
_entity.type
_entity.pdbx_description
1 polymer ?
#
loop_
_entity_poly.entity_id
_entity_poly.type
_entity_poly.pdbx_seq_one_letter_code
_entity_poly.pdbx_strand_id
1 'polypeptide(L)'
;MHSDAPIIRHQGKVNAWDNSNFHAAVKVCTAFLALSLLEEGYEVFANFEASGTYSRHNTNEANDCMRAAGVNVLSIFAIATDLMRDWRQTSRYPELTLYFDQYFPVYGTIECNSKATAPSS
;
A
#
# COMPACT_ATOMS: atom_id res chain seq x y z
N MET A 1 -4.01 1.84 14.78
CA MET A 1 -3.56 3.23 14.57
C MET A 1 -2.60 3.54 15.70
N HIS A 2 -1.33 3.79 15.41
CA HIS A 2 -0.31 4.00 16.45
C HIS A 2 -0.63 5.32 17.19
N SER A 3 -0.56 5.32 18.52
CA SER A 3 -1.09 6.42 19.34
C SER A 3 -0.28 7.72 19.27
N ASP A 4 0.93 7.66 18.73
CA ASP A 4 1.87 8.78 18.53
C ASP A 4 1.91 9.30 17.09
N ALA A 5 1.13 8.72 16.18
CA ALA A 5 1.15 9.11 14.78
C ALA A 5 0.68 10.57 14.62
N PRO A 6 1.40 11.44 13.88
CA PRO A 6 0.96 12.79 13.61
C PRO A 6 -0.42 12.81 12.92
N ILE A 7 -1.41 13.49 13.52
CA ILE A 7 -2.75 13.64 12.95
C ILE A 7 -2.88 15.03 12.34
N ILE A 8 -2.89 15.10 11.01
CA ILE A 8 -3.11 16.34 10.25
C ILE A 8 -4.56 16.36 9.77
N ARG A 9 -5.35 17.34 10.24
CA ARG A 9 -6.76 17.51 9.86
C ARG A 9 -6.91 18.67 8.87
N HIS A 10 -7.15 18.35 7.60
CA HIS A 10 -7.45 19.36 6.58
C HIS A 10 -8.96 19.66 6.57
N GLN A 11 -9.36 20.92 6.80
CA GLN A 11 -10.78 21.36 6.86
C GLN A 11 -11.31 21.95 5.54
N GLY A 12 -10.67 21.71 4.38
CA GLY A 12 -11.05 22.42 3.14
C GLY A 12 -10.70 21.74 1.82
N LYS A 13 -9.46 21.88 1.33
CA LYS A 13 -9.11 21.54 -0.06
C LYS A 13 -8.96 20.02 -0.28
N VAL A 14 -9.57 19.50 -1.35
CA VAL A 14 -9.54 18.07 -1.76
C VAL A 14 -8.21 17.67 -2.41
N ASN A 15 -7.50 18.63 -3.01
CA ASN A 15 -6.06 18.57 -3.20
C ASN A 15 -5.43 19.39 -2.06
N ALA A 16 -4.55 18.80 -1.25
CA ALA A 16 -3.95 19.50 -0.12
C ALA A 16 -3.11 20.72 -0.55
N TRP A 17 -2.71 20.81 -1.83
CA TRP A 17 -1.94 21.94 -2.33
C TRP A 17 -2.84 23.10 -2.76
N ASP A 18 -3.63 23.02 -3.84
CA ASP A 18 -4.32 24.21 -4.38
C ASP A 18 -5.73 23.96 -4.92
N ASN A 19 -6.67 24.85 -4.58
CA ASN A 19 -8.08 24.81 -5.00
C ASN A 19 -8.35 26.09 -5.81
N SER A 20 -9.04 26.08 -6.95
CA SER A 20 -10.46 26.52 -6.98
C SER A 20 -11.33 25.99 -8.13
N ASN A 21 -10.84 25.25 -9.13
CA ASN A 21 -11.68 24.82 -10.27
C ASN A 21 -11.30 23.43 -10.81
N PHE A 22 -11.69 22.38 -10.08
CA PHE A 22 -12.34 21.10 -10.47
C PHE A 22 -12.25 20.50 -11.91
N HIS A 23 -11.34 20.89 -12.80
CA HIS A 23 -11.56 20.64 -14.24
C HIS A 23 -11.15 19.27 -14.82
N ALA A 24 -10.94 18.24 -14.00
CA ALA A 24 -10.98 16.84 -14.46
C ALA A 24 -11.24 15.85 -13.31
N ALA A 25 -12.51 15.61 -13.02
CA ALA A 25 -13.07 14.91 -11.85
C ALA A 25 -12.76 13.39 -11.70
N VAL A 26 -11.59 12.88 -12.10
CA VAL A 26 -11.26 11.45 -11.99
C VAL A 26 -9.76 11.24 -11.72
N LYS A 27 -9.38 11.04 -10.44
CA LYS A 27 -8.24 10.27 -9.88
C LYS A 27 -7.95 10.73 -8.43
N VAL A 28 -8.12 9.82 -7.48
CA VAL A 28 -8.35 10.05 -6.03
C VAL A 28 -7.08 10.53 -5.30
N CYS A 29 -7.23 11.13 -4.11
CA CYS A 29 -6.20 11.73 -3.23
C CYS A 29 -4.81 11.08 -3.28
N THR A 30 -4.72 9.75 -3.38
CA THR A 30 -3.46 9.00 -3.49
C THR A 30 -2.64 9.37 -4.72
N ALA A 31 -3.28 9.55 -5.89
CA ALA A 31 -2.57 9.85 -7.13
C ALA A 31 -1.96 11.26 -7.11
N PHE A 32 -2.70 12.26 -6.65
CA PHE A 32 -2.17 13.62 -6.53
C PHE A 32 -1.01 13.69 -5.53
N LEU A 33 -1.17 13.07 -4.35
CA LEU A 33 -0.11 13.03 -3.36
C LEU A 33 1.14 12.33 -3.91
N ALA A 34 0.97 11.20 -4.60
CA ALA A 34 2.09 10.46 -5.18
C ALA A 34 2.86 11.30 -6.22
N LEU A 35 2.15 12.01 -7.10
CA LEU A 35 2.79 12.88 -8.09
C LEU A 35 3.52 14.07 -7.45
N SER A 36 2.92 14.73 -6.46
CA SER A 36 3.59 15.83 -5.73
C SER A 36 4.81 15.34 -4.95
N LEU A 37 4.77 14.15 -4.36
CA LEU A 37 5.94 13.57 -3.70
C LEU A 37 7.07 13.25 -4.70
N LEU A 38 6.73 12.79 -5.91
CA LEU A 38 7.72 12.60 -6.98
C LEU A 38 8.36 13.93 -7.41
N GLU A 39 7.56 15.00 -7.54
CA GLU A 39 8.07 16.35 -7.88
C GLU A 39 9.04 16.89 -6.81
N GLU A 40 8.80 16.58 -5.54
CA GLU A 40 9.69 16.88 -4.41
C GLU A 40 10.91 15.94 -4.32
N GLY A 41 11.05 14.98 -5.26
CA GLY A 41 12.20 14.09 -5.38
C GLY A 41 12.17 12.84 -4.51
N TYR A 42 11.02 12.47 -3.94
CA TYR A 42 10.87 11.22 -3.20
C TYR A 42 10.69 10.01 -4.13
N GLU A 43 11.15 8.84 -3.69
CA GLU A 43 10.73 7.58 -4.29
C GLU A 43 9.39 7.15 -3.68
N VAL A 44 8.38 6.95 -4.54
CA VAL A 44 7.01 6.73 -4.09
C VAL A 44 6.57 5.30 -4.36
N PHE A 45 6.08 4.64 -3.30
CA PHE A 45 5.46 3.33 -3.35
C PHE A 45 3.97 3.44 -2.99
N ALA A 46 3.10 3.13 -3.93
CA ALA A 46 1.66 3.23 -3.76
C ALA A 46 1.02 1.84 -3.64
N ASN A 47 0.30 1.61 -2.53
CA ASN A 47 -0.47 0.38 -2.32
C ASN A 47 -1.82 0.45 -3.07
N PHE A 48 -1.95 -0.31 -4.16
CA PHE A 48 -3.16 -0.25 -4.99
C PHE A 48 -4.37 -0.96 -4.38
N GLU A 49 -4.18 -1.97 -3.53
CA GLU A 49 -5.30 -2.73 -2.96
C GLU A 49 -5.95 -2.04 -1.76
N ALA A 50 -5.21 -1.15 -1.09
CA ALA A 50 -5.73 -0.26 -0.06
C ALA A 50 -6.28 1.07 -0.61
N SER A 51 -6.26 1.27 -1.93
CA SER A 51 -6.68 2.52 -2.59
C SER A 51 -7.90 2.31 -3.48
N GLY A 52 -9.03 2.88 -3.10
CA GLY A 52 -10.30 2.76 -3.81
C GLY A 52 -10.75 4.02 -4.57
N THR A 53 -11.61 3.84 -5.56
CA THR A 53 -12.34 4.94 -6.25
C THR A 53 -13.75 4.46 -6.65
N TYR A 54 -14.50 5.30 -7.36
CA TYR A 54 -15.89 5.06 -7.75
C TYR A 54 -16.10 3.90 -8.73
N SER A 55 -15.09 3.50 -9.50
CA SER A 55 -15.19 2.40 -10.48
C SER A 55 -13.84 1.72 -10.72
N ARG A 56 -13.86 0.47 -11.17
CA ARG A 56 -12.62 -0.25 -11.56
C ARG A 56 -11.87 0.43 -12.71
N HIS A 57 -12.59 0.96 -13.68
CA HIS A 57 -11.98 1.71 -14.78
C HIS A 57 -11.19 2.90 -14.24
N ASN A 58 -11.79 3.69 -13.36
CA ASN A 58 -11.12 4.82 -12.73
C ASN A 58 -9.90 4.39 -11.90
N THR A 59 -9.96 3.25 -11.20
CA THR A 59 -8.80 2.71 -10.46
C THR A 59 -7.65 2.38 -11.39
N ASN A 60 -7.95 1.67 -12.49
CA ASN A 60 -6.93 1.24 -13.45
C ASN A 60 -6.25 2.45 -14.09
N GLU A 61 -7.05 3.41 -14.57
CA GLU A 61 -6.56 4.66 -15.12
C GLU A 61 -5.68 5.42 -14.12
N ALA A 62 -6.07 5.46 -12.84
CA ALA A 62 -5.27 6.11 -11.78
C ALA A 62 -3.90 5.44 -11.62
N ASN A 63 -3.90 4.12 -11.52
CA ASN A 63 -2.70 3.33 -11.34
C ASN A 63 -1.77 3.45 -12.56
N ASP A 64 -2.32 3.46 -13.77
CA ASP A 64 -1.54 3.56 -15.01
C ASP A 64 -0.89 4.94 -15.14
N CYS A 65 -1.61 6.00 -14.76
CA CYS A 65 -1.04 7.35 -14.67
C CYS A 65 0.13 7.42 -13.68
N MET A 66 -0.07 6.87 -12.46
CA MET A 66 0.99 6.83 -11.44
C MET A 66 2.21 6.04 -11.92
N ARG A 67 2.01 4.88 -12.56
CA ARG A 67 3.11 4.08 -13.13
C ARG A 67 3.85 4.83 -14.23
N ALA A 68 3.12 5.49 -15.13
CA ALA A 68 3.72 6.29 -16.21
C ALA A 68 4.55 7.45 -15.68
N ALA A 69 4.21 8.00 -14.51
CA ALA A 69 4.98 9.02 -13.82
C ALA A 69 6.18 8.48 -12.99
N GLY A 70 6.34 7.16 -12.89
CA GLY A 70 7.44 6.53 -12.16
C GLY A 70 7.12 6.09 -10.72
N VAL A 71 5.84 6.09 -10.31
CA VAL A 71 5.43 5.54 -9.01
C VAL A 71 5.48 4.02 -9.03
N ASN A 72 6.04 3.41 -7.98
CA ASN A 72 6.00 1.98 -7.76
C ASN A 72 4.62 1.56 -7.21
N VAL A 73 3.71 1.16 -8.10
CA VAL A 73 2.35 0.72 -7.73
C VAL A 73 2.32 -0.79 -7.45
N LEU A 74 2.23 -1.16 -6.16
CA LEU A 74 2.43 -2.53 -5.66
C LEU A 74 1.27 -2.99 -4.75
N SER A 75 1.18 -4.31 -4.52
CA SER A 75 0.32 -4.87 -3.48
C SER A 75 0.99 -4.73 -2.10
N ILE A 76 0.20 -4.71 -1.03
CA ILE A 76 0.70 -4.74 0.35
C ILE A 76 1.53 -5.98 0.63
N PHE A 77 1.21 -7.12 0.00
CA PHE A 77 2.04 -8.32 0.10
C PHE A 77 3.43 -8.09 -0.52
N ALA A 78 3.50 -7.47 -1.70
CA ALA A 78 4.78 -7.13 -2.33
C ALA A 78 5.57 -6.12 -1.50
N ILE A 79 4.91 -5.09 -0.95
CA ILE A 79 5.54 -4.10 -0.06
C ILE A 79 6.08 -4.76 1.20
N ALA A 80 5.28 -5.61 1.87
CA ALA A 80 5.68 -6.30 3.09
C ALA A 80 6.87 -7.25 2.84
N THR A 81 6.86 -7.99 1.73
CA THR A 81 7.95 -8.91 1.39
C THR A 81 9.21 -8.19 0.92
N ASP A 82 9.10 -7.06 0.22
CA ASP A 82 10.26 -6.21 -0.13
C ASP A 82 10.92 -5.61 1.13
N LEU A 83 10.12 -5.15 2.09
CA LEU A 83 10.61 -4.64 3.38
C LEU A 83 11.27 -5.73 4.23
N MET A 84 10.71 -6.95 4.21
CA MET A 84 11.25 -8.09 4.94
C MET A 84 12.58 -8.58 4.35
N ARG A 85 12.80 -8.43 3.03
CA ARG A 85 13.99 -8.79 2.25
C ARG A 85 14.34 -10.29 2.21
N ASP A 86 14.38 -10.97 3.35
CA ASP A 86 14.80 -12.37 3.47
C ASP A 86 13.93 -13.13 4.47
N TRP A 87 13.29 -14.20 4.01
CA TRP A 87 12.46 -15.11 4.82
C TRP A 87 13.24 -15.80 5.96
N ARG A 88 14.57 -15.88 5.84
CA ARG A 88 15.44 -16.48 6.87
C ARG A 88 15.73 -15.51 8.01
N GLN A 89 15.41 -14.21 7.86
CA GLN A 89 15.57 -13.25 8.94
C GLN A 89 14.50 -13.47 10.02
N THR A 90 14.89 -14.22 11.05
CA THR A 90 14.06 -14.66 12.16
C THR A 90 13.57 -13.54 13.07
N SER A 91 14.17 -12.35 13.02
CA SER A 91 13.84 -11.26 13.94
C SER A 91 12.59 -10.46 13.58
N ARG A 92 12.08 -10.57 12.34
CA ARG A 92 10.84 -9.91 11.89
C ARG A 92 9.76 -10.91 11.46
N TYR A 93 10.14 -12.18 11.39
CA TYR A 93 9.29 -13.27 10.95
C TYR A 93 8.07 -13.49 11.88
N PRO A 94 8.19 -13.48 13.22
CA PRO A 94 7.04 -13.69 14.10
C PRO A 94 5.95 -12.61 13.93
N GLU A 95 6.33 -11.35 13.80
CA GLU A 95 5.39 -10.24 13.64
C GLU A 95 4.73 -10.25 12.26
N LEU A 96 5.49 -10.55 11.19
CA LEU A 96 4.94 -10.68 9.84
C LEU A 96 4.04 -11.91 9.69
N THR A 97 4.35 -13.03 10.33
CA THR A 97 3.49 -14.22 10.33
C THR A 97 2.14 -13.92 10.98
N LEU A 98 2.11 -13.21 12.11
CA LEU A 98 0.84 -12.79 12.73
C LEU A 98 0.02 -11.88 11.81
N TYR A 99 0.70 -10.94 11.14
CA TYR A 99 0.05 -10.06 10.15
C TYR A 99 -0.51 -10.86 8.96
N PHE A 100 0.27 -11.77 8.38
CA PHE A 100 -0.18 -12.58 7.25
C PHE A 100 -1.27 -13.58 7.63
N ASP A 101 -1.23 -14.17 8.82
CA ASP A 101 -2.32 -15.02 9.32
C ASP A 101 -3.64 -14.25 9.42
N GLN A 102 -3.58 -13.03 9.96
CA GLN A 102 -4.77 -12.20 10.14
C GLN A 102 -5.35 -11.64 8.83
N TYR A 103 -4.50 -11.15 7.93
CA TYR A 103 -4.93 -10.40 6.74
C TYR A 103 -4.82 -11.20 5.43
N PHE A 104 -4.14 -12.35 5.43
CA PHE A 104 -3.98 -13.25 4.29
C PHE A 104 -4.35 -14.70 4.68
N PRO A 105 -5.65 -15.01 4.89
CA PRO A 105 -6.08 -16.28 5.48
C PRO A 105 -5.66 -17.53 4.69
N VAL A 106 -5.52 -17.41 3.37
CA VAL A 106 -5.00 -18.51 2.53
C VAL A 106 -3.53 -18.79 2.86
N TYR A 107 -2.73 -17.75 3.09
CA TYR A 107 -1.33 -17.89 3.48
C TYR A 107 -1.21 -18.54 4.87
N GLY A 108 -1.98 -18.07 5.85
CA GLY A 108 -2.03 -18.66 7.20
C GLY A 108 -2.43 -20.14 7.18
N THR A 109 -3.39 -20.52 6.34
CA THR A 109 -3.80 -21.93 6.17
C THR A 109 -2.68 -22.80 5.60
N ILE A 110 -1.96 -22.31 4.59
CA ILE A 110 -0.84 -23.05 3.98
C ILE A 110 0.32 -23.18 4.97
N GLU A 111 0.63 -22.13 5.72
CA GLU A 111 1.70 -22.14 6.74
C GLU A 111 1.37 -23.10 7.89
N CYS A 112 0.12 -23.12 8.37
CA CYS A 112 -0.31 -24.09 9.37
C CYS A 112 -0.17 -25.53 8.87
N ASN A 113 -0.61 -25.80 7.63
CA ASN A 113 -0.51 -27.13 7.03
C ASN A 113 0.94 -27.58 6.82
N SER A 114 1.83 -26.66 6.39
CA SER A 114 3.25 -26.99 6.21
C SER A 114 3.94 -27.30 7.53
N LYS A 115 3.61 -26.57 8.60
CA LYS A 115 4.10 -26.85 9.97
C LYS A 115 3.57 -28.18 10.51
N ALA A 116 2.31 -28.52 10.24
CA ALA A 116 1.70 -29.78 10.68
C ALA A 116 2.25 -31.01 9.94
N THR A 117 2.81 -30.84 8.74
CA THR A 117 3.40 -31.91 7.93
C THR A 117 4.93 -31.94 7.97
N ALA A 118 5.57 -30.96 8.61
CA ALA A 118 7.01 -30.97 8.81
C ALA A 118 7.39 -32.13 9.74
N PRO A 119 8.34 -33.01 9.35
CA PRO A 119 8.79 -34.09 10.21
C PRO A 119 9.34 -33.50 11.50
N SER A 120 8.88 -34.01 12.64
CA SER A 120 9.43 -33.67 13.94
C SER A 120 10.91 -34.05 13.96
N SER A 121 11.78 -33.04 13.87
CA SER A 121 13.23 -33.18 14.08
C SER A 121 13.54 -33.37 15.56
#